data_AF-A0A967NE04-F1
#
_entry.id   AF-A0A967NE04-F1
#
_cell.length_a   1.000
_cell.length_b   1.000
_cell.length_c   1.000
_cell.angle_alpha   90.00
_cell.angle_beta   90.00
_cell.angle_gamma   90.00
#
_symmetry.space_group_name_H-M   'P 1'
#
loop_
_entity.id
_entity.type
_entity.pdbx_description
1 polymer ?
#
loop_
_entity_poly.entity_id
_entity_poly.type
_entity_poly.pdbx_seq_one_letter_code
_entity_poly.pdbx_strand_id
1 'polypeptide(L)'
;PRCMGGTCTTSTSTETDTCTRDTDGTGCNDGNACTVSDTCSGGSCTGSIRSCDDGDACTDDSCNPSSGCVNTPRGEHATCGASYLRCCGGSCVDTRSSDAHCGGCGIDCAAGFNCVSYSGRTVCECGANTDCPGGADHICSPTYDLHCGCRNSSVCPGPMTCVDIAGALNYCTY
;
A
#
# COMPACT_ATOMS: atom_id res chain seq x y z
N PRO A 1 -43.54 -25.15 -14.35
CA PRO A 1 -42.48 -24.60 -15.21
C PRO A 1 -41.66 -23.60 -14.39
N ARG A 2 -40.33 -23.59 -14.52
CA ARG A 2 -39.49 -22.74 -13.67
C ARG A 2 -39.22 -21.46 -14.44
N CYS A 3 -39.84 -20.33 -14.07
CA CYS A 3 -39.30 -19.03 -14.44
C CYS A 3 -37.93 -18.96 -13.74
N MET A 4 -36.85 -19.34 -14.44
CA MET A 4 -35.50 -19.17 -13.90
C MET A 4 -35.18 -17.68 -14.03
N GLY A 5 -35.09 -16.98 -12.90
CA GLY A 5 -34.74 -15.56 -12.86
C GLY A 5 -33.51 -15.31 -13.72
N GLY A 6 -33.65 -14.47 -14.75
CA GLY A 6 -32.61 -14.27 -15.76
C GLY A 6 -33.09 -13.76 -17.11
N THR A 7 -34.38 -13.95 -17.47
CA THR A 7 -34.88 -13.56 -18.80
C THR A 7 -36.02 -12.55 -18.74
N CYS A 8 -35.74 -11.37 -19.28
CA CYS A 8 -36.73 -10.38 -19.66
C CYS A 8 -37.54 -10.89 -20.86
N THR A 9 -38.78 -11.33 -20.66
CA THR A 9 -39.57 -11.89 -21.77
C THR A 9 -40.33 -10.78 -22.50
N THR A 10 -39.93 -10.46 -23.74
CA THR A 10 -40.63 -9.46 -24.59
C THR A 10 -41.73 -10.05 -25.49
N SER A 11 -42.02 -11.35 -25.43
CA SER A 11 -43.00 -11.96 -26.35
C SER A 11 -43.93 -12.94 -25.65
N THR A 12 -45.22 -12.60 -25.72
CA THR A 12 -46.44 -13.39 -25.51
C THR A 12 -46.25 -14.91 -25.43
N SER A 13 -46.14 -15.48 -24.23
CA SER A 13 -46.38 -16.91 -24.03
C SER A 13 -47.89 -17.19 -24.01
N THR A 14 -48.39 -17.99 -24.96
CA THR A 14 -49.80 -18.41 -25.04
C THR A 14 -50.14 -19.61 -24.15
N GLU A 15 -49.37 -19.87 -23.10
CA GLU A 15 -49.57 -21.02 -22.21
C GLU A 15 -49.83 -20.50 -20.80
N THR A 16 -50.84 -21.08 -20.14
CA THR A 16 -51.46 -20.68 -18.87
C THR A 16 -50.57 -20.86 -17.63
N ASP A 17 -49.33 -20.40 -17.69
CA ASP A 17 -48.41 -20.38 -16.56
C ASP A 17 -48.02 -18.92 -16.28
N THR A 18 -48.32 -18.46 -15.08
CA THR A 18 -48.13 -17.06 -14.64
C THR A 18 -46.65 -16.71 -14.50
N CYS A 19 -45.93 -16.52 -15.61
CA CYS A 19 -44.77 -15.60 -15.62
C CYS A 19 -45.33 -14.24 -16.10
N THR A 20 -45.53 -13.30 -15.17
CA THR A 20 -45.91 -11.92 -15.53
C THR A 20 -44.82 -11.32 -16.40
N ARG A 21 -45.21 -10.70 -17.53
CA ARG A 21 -44.29 -10.03 -18.45
C ARG A 21 -43.59 -8.87 -17.72
N ASP A 22 -42.26 -8.94 -17.62
CA ASP A 22 -41.46 -7.84 -17.10
C ASP A 22 -41.46 -6.68 -18.10
N THR A 23 -41.92 -5.52 -17.67
CA THR A 23 -41.87 -4.27 -18.43
C THR A 23 -40.50 -3.62 -18.29
N ASP A 24 -40.15 -2.73 -19.21
CA ASP A 24 -38.93 -1.93 -19.08
C ASP A 24 -38.92 -1.20 -17.71
N GLY A 25 -37.77 -1.23 -17.04
CA GLY A 25 -37.60 -0.70 -15.68
C GLY A 25 -37.97 -1.67 -14.55
N THR A 26 -38.56 -2.84 -14.83
CA THR A 26 -38.73 -3.90 -13.83
C THR A 26 -37.36 -4.44 -13.42
N GLY A 27 -37.13 -4.61 -12.11
CA GLY A 27 -35.90 -5.21 -11.60
C GLY A 27 -35.76 -6.67 -12.02
N CYS A 28 -34.57 -7.06 -12.44
CA CYS A 28 -34.25 -8.41 -12.87
C CYS A 28 -32.85 -8.81 -12.37
N ASN A 29 -32.27 -9.90 -12.86
CA ASN A 29 -30.87 -10.27 -12.59
C ASN A 29 -30.26 -10.77 -13.91
N ASP A 30 -29.21 -10.14 -14.40
CA ASP A 30 -28.58 -10.47 -15.68
C ASP A 30 -27.54 -11.61 -15.57
N GLY A 31 -27.40 -12.19 -14.37
CA GLY A 31 -26.46 -13.25 -14.04
C GLY A 31 -25.02 -12.77 -13.89
N ASN A 32 -24.74 -11.47 -14.03
CA ASN A 32 -23.42 -10.90 -13.97
C ASN A 32 -23.20 -10.23 -12.60
N ALA A 33 -22.30 -10.77 -11.79
CA ALA A 33 -21.98 -10.23 -10.47
C ALA A 33 -21.33 -8.83 -10.52
N CYS A 34 -20.87 -8.40 -11.70
CA CYS A 34 -20.24 -7.11 -11.97
C CYS A 34 -21.23 -6.00 -12.30
N THR A 35 -22.50 -6.32 -12.45
CA THR A 35 -23.57 -5.35 -12.68
C THR A 35 -24.38 -5.16 -11.41
N VAL A 36 -24.94 -3.95 -11.28
CA VAL A 36 -25.85 -3.57 -10.20
C VAL A 36 -27.03 -2.82 -10.80
N SER A 37 -28.14 -2.80 -10.04
CA SER A 37 -29.39 -2.15 -10.46
C SER A 37 -29.90 -2.70 -11.79
N ASP A 38 -29.83 -4.02 -11.94
CA ASP A 38 -30.27 -4.70 -13.16
C ASP A 38 -31.75 -4.46 -13.40
N THR A 39 -32.05 -3.96 -14.60
CA THR A 39 -33.41 -3.67 -15.01
C THR A 39 -33.66 -4.19 -16.41
N CYS A 40 -34.93 -4.48 -16.66
CA CYS A 40 -35.39 -4.87 -17.96
C CYS A 40 -35.31 -3.68 -18.91
N SER A 41 -34.65 -3.86 -20.05
CA SER A 41 -34.56 -2.85 -21.10
C SER A 41 -34.58 -3.52 -22.47
N GLY A 42 -35.66 -3.33 -23.22
CA GLY A 42 -35.79 -3.86 -24.58
C GLY A 42 -35.79 -5.40 -24.65
N GLY A 43 -36.21 -6.08 -23.58
CA GLY A 43 -36.23 -7.55 -23.51
C GLY A 43 -34.92 -8.20 -23.07
N SER A 44 -33.94 -7.41 -22.65
CA SER A 44 -32.73 -7.90 -22.00
C SER A 44 -32.68 -7.40 -20.57
N CYS A 45 -32.22 -8.26 -19.65
CA CYS A 45 -31.86 -7.81 -18.33
C CYS A 45 -30.45 -7.21 -18.40
N THR A 46 -30.28 -5.96 -17.98
CA THR A 46 -28.98 -5.27 -18.02
C THR A 46 -28.82 -4.39 -16.78
N GLY A 47 -27.65 -4.41 -16.16
CA GLY A 47 -27.29 -3.48 -15.09
C GLY A 47 -26.17 -2.50 -15.45
N SER A 48 -25.86 -1.64 -14.48
CA SER A 48 -24.71 -0.73 -14.54
C SER A 48 -23.46 -1.42 -13.99
N ILE A 49 -22.32 -1.26 -14.65
CA ILE A 49 -21.05 -1.82 -14.16
C ILE A 49 -20.73 -1.23 -12.79
N ARG A 50 -20.43 -2.11 -11.84
CA ARG A 50 -19.93 -1.74 -10.52
C ARG A 50 -18.44 -1.47 -10.56
N SER A 51 -17.97 -0.53 -9.73
CA SER A 51 -16.54 -0.40 -9.45
C SER A 51 -16.08 -1.52 -8.53
N CYS A 52 -14.93 -2.10 -8.83
CA CYS A 52 -14.22 -3.03 -7.96
C CYS A 52 -12.97 -2.41 -7.33
N ASP A 53 -12.75 -1.11 -7.53
CA ASP A 53 -11.67 -0.35 -6.92
C ASP A 53 -11.77 -0.42 -5.40
N ASP A 54 -10.79 -1.04 -4.75
CA ASP A 54 -10.69 -1.13 -3.29
C ASP A 54 -9.84 -0.02 -2.67
N GLY A 55 -9.32 0.88 -3.50
CA GLY A 55 -8.48 2.00 -3.11
C GLY A 55 -7.02 1.63 -2.82
N ASP A 56 -6.62 0.37 -2.97
CA ASP A 56 -5.22 -0.04 -2.81
C ASP A 56 -4.47 0.00 -4.16
N ALA A 57 -3.51 0.92 -4.28
CA ALA A 57 -2.66 0.99 -5.49
C ALA A 57 -1.75 -0.25 -5.68
N CYS A 58 -1.73 -1.15 -4.70
CA CYS A 58 -1.01 -2.41 -4.71
C CYS A 58 -1.87 -3.62 -5.07
N THR A 59 -3.11 -3.42 -5.49
CA THR A 59 -3.97 -4.45 -6.10
C THR A 59 -4.22 -4.14 -7.57
N ASP A 60 -4.38 -5.18 -8.37
CA ASP A 60 -4.97 -5.11 -9.70
C ASP A 60 -6.45 -5.49 -9.57
N ASP A 61 -7.32 -4.49 -9.66
CA ASP A 61 -8.77 -4.68 -9.50
C ASP A 61 -9.41 -5.10 -10.80
N SER A 62 -10.26 -6.12 -10.69
CA SER A 62 -11.01 -6.67 -11.82
C SER A 62 -12.37 -7.15 -11.35
N CYS A 63 -13.27 -7.33 -12.30
CA CYS A 63 -14.55 -7.95 -12.01
C CYS A 63 -14.76 -9.20 -12.84
N ASN A 64 -15.00 -10.31 -12.15
CA ASN A 64 -15.36 -11.58 -12.74
C ASN A 64 -16.89 -11.70 -12.79
N PRO A 65 -17.51 -11.88 -13.96
CA PRO A 65 -18.97 -11.94 -14.06
C PRO A 65 -19.63 -13.04 -13.22
N SER A 66 -18.91 -14.12 -12.90
CA SER A 66 -19.43 -15.24 -12.12
C SER A 66 -19.22 -15.07 -10.61
N SER A 67 -18.12 -14.43 -10.18
CA SER A 67 -17.73 -14.35 -8.76
C SER A 67 -17.72 -12.93 -8.17
N GLY A 68 -17.87 -11.89 -8.98
CA GLY A 68 -17.84 -10.50 -8.56
C GLY A 68 -16.43 -9.91 -8.56
N CYS A 69 -16.21 -8.92 -7.69
CA CYS A 69 -14.93 -8.20 -7.62
C CYS A 69 -13.78 -9.12 -7.17
N VAL A 70 -12.63 -8.95 -7.82
CA VAL A 70 -11.39 -9.66 -7.57
C VAL A 70 -10.26 -8.65 -7.54
N ASN A 71 -9.59 -8.55 -6.40
CA ASN A 71 -8.50 -7.62 -6.15
C ASN A 71 -7.23 -8.44 -6.01
N THR A 72 -6.41 -8.45 -7.05
CA THR A 72 -5.23 -9.34 -7.09
C THR A 72 -4.03 -8.59 -6.56
N PRO A 73 -3.35 -9.06 -5.51
CA PRO A 73 -2.14 -8.41 -5.03
C PRO A 73 -1.10 -8.31 -6.14
N ARG A 74 -0.57 -7.10 -6.31
CA ARG A 74 0.59 -6.85 -7.19
C ARG A 74 1.84 -7.38 -6.51
N GLY A 75 2.86 -7.65 -7.30
CA GLY A 75 4.13 -8.18 -6.78
C GLY A 75 4.80 -7.22 -5.79
N GLU A 76 5.55 -7.79 -4.83
CA GLU A 76 6.45 -7.01 -3.97
C GLU A 76 7.38 -6.14 -4.82
N HIS A 77 7.55 -4.89 -4.42
CA HIS A 77 8.28 -3.84 -5.14
C HIS A 77 7.65 -3.36 -6.46
N ALA A 78 6.39 -3.72 -6.76
CA ALA A 78 5.66 -3.05 -7.84
C ALA A 78 5.51 -1.55 -7.55
N THR A 79 5.60 -0.72 -8.59
CA THR A 79 5.37 0.73 -8.47
C THR A 79 3.89 1.00 -8.22
N CYS A 80 3.57 1.73 -7.15
CA CYS A 80 2.21 2.13 -6.81
C CYS A 80 2.13 3.67 -6.80
N GLY A 81 1.63 4.28 -7.88
CA GLY A 81 1.60 5.74 -8.01
C GLY A 81 2.97 6.35 -8.36
N ALA A 82 3.51 7.20 -7.48
CA ALA A 82 4.75 7.94 -7.75
C ALA A 82 5.97 7.01 -7.89
N SER A 83 7.01 7.48 -8.58
CA SER A 83 8.18 6.67 -8.94
C SER A 83 9.01 6.13 -7.76
N TYR A 84 8.80 6.66 -6.56
CA TYR A 84 9.46 6.24 -5.32
C TYR A 84 8.59 5.39 -4.39
N LEU A 85 7.31 5.25 -4.71
CA LEU A 85 6.37 4.44 -3.95
C LEU A 85 6.40 2.99 -4.42
N ARG A 86 6.42 2.06 -3.48
CA ARG A 86 6.52 0.62 -3.76
C ARG A 86 5.52 -0.17 -2.92
N CYS A 87 5.01 -1.24 -3.50
CA CYS A 87 4.21 -2.21 -2.77
C CYS A 87 5.09 -3.02 -1.84
N CYS A 88 4.88 -2.83 -0.54
CA CYS A 88 5.56 -3.56 0.52
C CYS A 88 4.51 -4.21 1.42
N GLY A 89 4.39 -5.54 1.36
CA GLY A 89 3.41 -6.28 2.17
C GLY A 89 1.95 -5.88 1.91
N GLY A 90 1.62 -5.54 0.66
CA GLY A 90 0.27 -5.11 0.28
C GLY A 90 -0.08 -3.68 0.71
N SER A 91 0.92 -2.82 0.93
CA SER A 91 0.69 -1.39 1.15
C SER A 91 1.63 -0.57 0.28
N CYS A 92 1.13 0.57 -0.19
CA CYS A 92 1.92 1.48 -0.98
C CYS A 92 2.78 2.38 -0.08
N VAL A 93 4.08 2.16 -0.07
CA VAL A 93 5.02 2.77 0.89
C VAL A 93 6.07 3.63 0.18
N ASP A 94 6.37 4.81 0.73
CA ASP A 94 7.54 5.61 0.34
C ASP A 94 8.80 5.04 0.99
N THR A 95 9.55 4.26 0.22
CA THR A 95 10.77 3.62 0.72
C THR A 95 11.91 4.61 0.96
N ARG A 96 11.74 5.91 0.70
CA ARG A 96 12.78 6.92 0.97
C ARG A 96 12.63 7.61 2.32
N SER A 97 11.49 7.42 2.98
CA SER A 97 11.12 8.12 4.22
C SER A 97 10.45 7.22 5.25
N SER A 98 9.99 6.03 4.85
CA SER A 98 9.43 5.06 5.78
C SER A 98 10.53 4.38 6.57
N ASP A 99 10.55 4.60 7.89
CA ASP A 99 11.47 3.92 8.81
C ASP A 99 11.32 2.39 8.74
N ALA A 100 10.11 1.87 8.51
CA ALA A 100 9.85 0.43 8.37
C ALA A 100 10.25 -0.17 7.00
N HIS A 101 10.58 0.66 6.01
CA HIS A 101 10.84 0.23 4.63
C HIS A 101 11.96 1.06 3.97
N CYS A 102 13.01 1.34 4.73
CA CYS A 102 14.03 2.29 4.33
C CYS A 102 14.95 1.75 3.23
N GLY A 103 14.87 2.35 2.05
CA GLY A 103 15.56 1.91 0.84
C GLY A 103 14.96 0.67 0.17
N GLY A 104 14.00 -0.01 0.80
CA GLY A 104 13.40 -1.23 0.29
C GLY A 104 12.40 -1.85 1.25
N CYS A 105 11.59 -2.80 0.78
CA CYS A 105 10.55 -3.39 1.61
C CYS A 105 11.14 -4.24 2.74
N GLY A 106 10.64 -4.05 3.97
CA GLY A 106 11.06 -4.82 5.14
C GLY A 106 12.41 -4.42 5.72
N ILE A 107 12.98 -3.31 5.26
CA ILE A 107 14.19 -2.73 5.84
C ILE A 107 13.76 -1.77 6.94
N ASP A 108 13.63 -2.30 8.14
CA ASP A 108 13.24 -1.53 9.33
C ASP A 108 14.45 -0.85 9.96
N CYS A 109 14.34 0.45 10.19
CA CYS A 109 15.33 1.22 10.93
C CYS A 109 15.24 0.87 12.42
N ALA A 110 16.39 0.59 13.04
CA ALA A 110 16.41 0.33 14.46
C ALA A 110 15.88 1.54 15.26
N ALA A 111 15.32 1.29 16.44
CA ALA A 111 14.70 2.32 17.25
C ALA A 111 15.64 3.52 17.47
N GLY A 112 15.17 4.71 17.11
CA GLY A 112 15.95 5.96 17.19
C GLY A 112 16.60 6.39 15.88
N PHE A 113 16.61 5.55 14.83
CA PHE A 113 17.07 5.95 13.51
C PHE A 113 15.91 6.33 12.61
N ASN A 114 16.13 7.33 11.76
CA ASN A 114 15.17 7.80 10.79
C ASN A 114 15.62 7.36 9.40
N CYS A 115 14.68 7.09 8.51
CA CYS A 115 14.98 6.84 7.13
C CYS A 115 15.32 8.15 6.42
N VAL A 116 16.56 8.28 5.96
CA VAL A 116 17.06 9.50 5.31
C VAL A 116 17.60 9.19 3.92
N SER A 117 17.48 10.16 3.02
CA SER A 117 18.10 10.12 1.70
C SER A 117 19.35 11.00 1.69
N TYR A 118 20.52 10.37 1.53
CA TYR A 118 21.81 11.05 1.48
C TYR A 118 22.56 10.66 0.20
N SER A 119 22.92 11.66 -0.60
CA SER A 119 23.66 11.47 -1.86
C SER A 119 23.08 10.40 -2.81
N GLY A 120 21.74 10.25 -2.84
CA GLY A 120 21.05 9.28 -3.71
C GLY A 120 21.02 7.84 -3.17
N ARG A 121 21.48 7.61 -1.94
CA ARG A 121 21.25 6.38 -1.18
C ARG A 121 20.21 6.64 -0.10
N THR A 122 19.43 5.61 0.21
CA THR A 122 18.50 5.64 1.34
C THR A 122 19.03 4.70 2.41
N VAL A 123 19.15 5.20 3.63
CA VAL A 123 19.85 4.55 4.73
C VAL A 123 19.13 4.85 6.06
N CYS A 124 19.22 3.90 6.99
CA CYS A 124 18.72 4.04 8.36
C CYS A 124 19.80 4.68 9.22
N GLU A 125 19.78 6.01 9.29
CA GLU A 125 20.82 6.81 9.92
C GLU A 125 20.17 7.90 10.80
N CYS A 126 20.97 8.70 11.51
CA CYS A 126 20.39 9.80 12.27
C CYS A 126 20.09 11.00 11.34
N GLY A 127 18.98 11.70 11.59
CA GLY A 127 18.64 12.96 10.90
C GLY A 127 18.98 14.20 11.72
N ALA A 128 19.06 14.04 13.05
CA ALA A 128 19.39 15.06 14.02
C ALA A 128 20.10 14.47 15.24
N ASN A 129 20.76 15.32 16.03
CA ASN A 129 21.42 14.91 17.28
C ASN A 129 20.44 14.30 18.29
N THR A 130 19.16 14.68 18.24
CA THR A 130 18.10 14.12 19.10
C THR A 130 17.79 12.65 18.83
N ASP A 131 18.16 12.17 17.65
CA ASP A 131 17.93 10.79 17.22
C ASP A 131 18.98 9.84 17.83
N CYS A 132 20.08 10.40 18.34
CA CYS A 132 21.16 9.62 18.91
C CYS A 132 20.89 9.16 20.35
N PRO A 133 21.19 7.88 20.68
CA PRO A 133 21.07 7.37 22.05
C PRO A 133 21.91 8.20 23.01
N GLY A 134 21.29 8.76 24.05
CA GLY A 134 21.95 9.71 24.96
C GLY A 134 21.58 11.18 24.73
N GLY A 135 20.76 11.50 23.71
CA GLY A 135 20.20 12.84 23.53
C GLY A 135 21.20 13.88 23.04
N ALA A 136 21.11 15.14 23.53
CA ALA A 136 21.90 16.30 23.07
C ALA A 136 23.44 16.15 23.18
N ASP A 137 23.86 15.10 23.86
CA ASP A 137 25.22 14.72 24.15
C ASP A 137 25.91 13.98 22.98
N HIS A 138 25.12 13.43 22.05
CA HIS A 138 25.61 12.76 20.85
C HIS A 138 25.36 13.63 19.61
N ILE A 139 26.28 13.57 18.65
CA ILE A 139 26.21 14.33 17.41
C ILE A 139 25.91 13.36 16.26
N CYS A 140 24.91 13.73 15.46
CA CYS A 140 24.70 13.19 14.14
C CYS A 140 25.55 13.96 13.14
N SER A 141 26.50 13.30 12.47
CA SER A 141 27.48 14.00 11.61
C SER A 141 27.49 13.50 10.17
N PRO A 142 27.38 14.39 9.16
CA PRO A 142 27.54 14.03 7.75
C PRO A 142 28.99 13.65 7.39
N THR A 143 29.98 13.94 8.25
CA THR A 143 31.36 13.47 8.09
C THR A 143 31.47 11.94 8.26
N TYR A 144 30.43 11.31 8.78
CA TYR A 144 30.39 9.95 9.27
C TYR A 144 29.27 9.13 8.64
N ASP A 145 28.85 9.48 7.41
CA ASP A 145 27.65 8.87 6.80
C ASP A 145 26.49 8.88 7.81
N LEU A 146 26.21 10.03 8.43
CA LEU A 146 25.12 10.26 9.38
C LEU A 146 24.99 9.20 10.49
N HIS A 147 26.12 8.71 11.01
CA HIS A 147 26.14 7.90 12.23
C HIS A 147 26.20 8.79 13.48
N CYS A 148 25.67 8.26 14.58
CA CYS A 148 25.75 8.88 15.89
C CYS A 148 27.15 8.73 16.49
N GLY A 149 27.74 9.83 16.94
CA GLY A 149 29.03 9.87 17.62
C GLY A 149 29.03 10.70 18.90
N CYS A 150 30.13 10.63 19.66
CA CYS A 150 30.32 11.42 20.88
C CYS A 150 30.75 12.87 20.58
N ARG A 151 30.25 13.83 21.36
CA ARG A 151 30.61 15.26 21.19
C ARG A 151 31.96 15.63 21.82
N ASN A 152 32.29 15.03 22.96
CA ASN A 152 33.58 15.18 23.64
C ASN A 152 33.75 14.05 24.68
N SER A 153 34.92 13.97 25.32
CA SER A 153 35.23 12.89 26.28
C SER A 153 34.42 12.93 27.58
N SER A 154 33.81 14.07 27.94
CA SER A 154 32.95 14.14 29.14
C SER A 154 31.63 13.40 28.99
N VAL A 155 31.30 13.01 27.75
CA VAL A 155 30.09 12.28 27.39
C VAL A 155 30.28 10.77 27.49
N CYS A 156 31.52 10.29 27.47
CA CYS A 156 31.81 8.86 27.49
C CYS A 156 31.73 8.31 28.92
N PRO A 157 31.18 7.09 29.12
CA PRO A 157 31.25 6.42 30.42
C PRO A 157 32.71 6.26 30.81
N GLY A 158 33.11 6.80 31.96
CA GLY A 158 34.46 6.59 32.46
C GLY A 158 34.74 5.08 32.61
N PRO A 159 35.89 4.57 32.13
CA PRO A 159 37.13 5.27 31.74
C PRO A 159 37.30 5.52 30.23
N MET A 160 36.24 5.44 29.42
CA MET A 160 36.34 5.66 27.97
C MET A 160 36.60 7.14 27.62
N THR A 161 37.23 7.38 26.48
CA THR A 161 37.44 8.71 25.90
C THR A 161 36.80 8.79 24.52
N CYS A 162 36.39 9.99 24.12
CA CYS A 162 35.90 10.24 22.78
C CYS A 162 37.13 10.40 21.87
N VAL A 163 37.25 9.54 20.86
CA VAL A 163 38.38 9.59 19.93
C VAL A 163 37.88 10.06 18.57
N ASP A 164 38.53 11.11 18.08
CA ASP A 164 38.33 11.63 16.72
C ASP A 164 39.43 11.07 15.82
N ILE A 165 39.09 10.04 15.04
CA ILE A 165 40.01 9.48 14.05
C ILE A 165 39.77 10.25 12.76
N ALA A 166 40.82 10.89 12.22
CA ALA A 166 40.74 11.52 10.91
C ALA A 166 40.34 10.45 9.85
N GLY A 167 39.07 10.50 9.41
CA GLY A 167 38.49 9.52 8.48
C GLY A 167 37.73 8.34 9.12
N ALA A 168 37.43 8.36 10.43
CA ALA A 168 36.51 7.40 11.07
C ALA A 168 35.67 8.07 12.18
N LEU A 169 34.59 7.38 12.59
CA LEU A 169 33.56 7.86 13.52
C LEU A 169 34.13 8.39 14.86
N ASN A 170 33.50 9.42 15.44
CA ASN A 170 33.71 9.81 16.84
C ASN A 170 32.97 8.81 17.75
N TYR A 171 33.66 7.80 18.29
CA TYR A 171 33.05 6.84 19.23
C TYR A 171 33.82 6.80 20.55
N CYS A 172 33.11 6.41 21.62
CA CYS A 172 33.74 6.17 22.91
C CYS A 172 34.56 4.89 22.85
N THR A 173 35.85 4.98 23.15
CA THR A 173 36.77 3.84 23.25
C THR A 173 37.58 3.92 24.55
N TYR A 174 38.05 2.77 25.01
CA TYR A 174 39.02 2.67 26.12
C TYR A 174 40.43 3.08 25.68
#